data_AF-A0A7C1SG80-F1
#
_entry.id   AF-A0A7C1SG80-F1
#
_cell.length_a   1.000
_cell.length_b   1.000
_cell.length_c   1.000
_cell.angle_alpha   90.00
_cell.angle_beta   90.00
_cell.angle_gamma   90.00
#
_symmetry.space_group_name_H-M   'P 1'
#
loop_
_entity.id
_entity.type
_entity.pdbx_description
1 polymer ?
#
loop_
_entity_poly.entity_id
_entity_poly.type
_entity_poly.pdbx_seq_one_letter_code
_entity_poly.pdbx_strand_id
1 'polypeptide(L)'
;MLYIQYLDLKQFIDSSRIFFGEGRGECGVALHLPIKNYMAGSAPATDYALMITVANHLIEFLLYKRLNRGPQQWDYNPEKAAEIYTVCGDNVSTSGIIIEDRNYPSGAKLQVFLDKTFGVNEVAIRWKGQMVGDERLLADYEEYLKSYLSGDTSAEE
;
A
#
# COMPACT_ATOMS: atom_id res chain seq x y z
N MET A 1 8.69 -8.96 -7.65
CA MET A 1 7.36 -9.60 -7.84
C MET A 1 7.19 -10.70 -6.80
N LEU A 2 6.38 -10.45 -5.76
CA LEU A 2 6.12 -11.40 -4.68
C LEU A 2 5.15 -12.46 -5.19
N TYR A 3 5.65 -13.64 -5.56
CA TYR A 3 4.82 -14.79 -5.95
C TYR A 3 4.32 -15.52 -4.70
N ILE A 4 3.44 -14.88 -3.93
CA ILE A 4 2.74 -15.51 -2.81
C ILE A 4 1.28 -15.07 -2.89
N GLN A 5 0.42 -15.99 -3.32
CA GLN A 5 -1.04 -16.00 -3.21
C GLN A 5 -1.75 -14.63 -3.33
N TYR A 6 -2.38 -14.38 -4.48
CA TYR A 6 -3.17 -13.16 -4.71
C TYR A 6 -4.55 -13.29 -4.07
N LEU A 7 -4.91 -12.34 -3.22
CA LEU A 7 -6.31 -12.13 -2.83
C LEU A 7 -7.01 -11.25 -3.86
N ASP A 8 -8.30 -11.46 -4.05
CA ASP A 8 -9.13 -10.53 -4.82
C ASP A 8 -9.41 -9.29 -3.98
N LEU A 9 -8.71 -8.18 -4.25
CA LEU A 9 -8.86 -6.91 -3.53
C LEU A 9 -10.31 -6.41 -3.52
N LYS A 10 -11.15 -6.75 -4.51
CA LYS A 10 -12.55 -6.34 -4.55
C LYS A 10 -13.38 -6.94 -3.42
N GLN A 11 -12.96 -8.06 -2.85
CA GLN A 11 -13.64 -8.70 -1.73
C GLN A 11 -13.30 -8.02 -0.39
N PHE A 12 -12.10 -7.44 -0.29
CA PHE A 12 -11.55 -6.92 0.96
C PHE A 12 -11.56 -5.40 1.05
N ILE A 13 -11.46 -4.66 -0.05
CA ILE A 13 -11.34 -3.20 -0.04
C ILE A 13 -12.68 -2.53 -0.42
N ASP A 14 -13.06 -1.51 0.34
CA ASP A 14 -14.21 -0.65 0.04
C ASP A 14 -13.78 0.53 -0.84
N SER A 15 -13.96 0.39 -2.15
CA SER A 15 -13.58 1.40 -3.15
C SER A 15 -14.23 2.77 -2.93
N SER A 16 -15.45 2.80 -2.38
CA SER A 16 -16.19 4.04 -2.15
C SER A 16 -15.59 4.90 -1.02
N ARG A 17 -14.77 4.28 -0.17
CA ARG A 17 -14.17 4.91 1.01
C ARG A 17 -12.66 5.07 0.92
N ILE A 18 -12.04 4.71 -0.20
CA ILE A 18 -10.62 4.99 -0.41
C ILE A 18 -10.42 6.51 -0.46
N PHE A 19 -9.40 7.03 0.22
CA PHE A 19 -9.04 8.44 0.15
C PHE A 19 -7.56 8.67 0.44
N PHE A 20 -6.96 9.64 -0.24
CA PHE A 20 -5.65 10.20 0.10
C PHE A 20 -5.81 11.38 1.06
N GLY A 21 -5.11 11.38 2.18
CA GLY A 21 -5.26 12.40 3.20
C GLY A 21 -4.24 12.32 4.34
N GLU A 22 -4.49 13.08 5.40
CA GLU A 22 -3.63 13.06 6.58
C GLU A 22 -3.61 11.66 7.22
N GLY A 23 -2.40 11.12 7.38
CA GLY A 23 -2.20 9.92 8.19
C GLY A 23 -2.52 10.21 9.66
N ARG A 24 -2.86 9.15 10.40
CA ARG A 24 -3.14 9.28 11.84
C ARG A 24 -1.82 9.29 12.63
N GLY A 25 -1.63 10.30 13.49
CA GLY A 25 -0.46 10.44 14.37
C GLY A 25 0.77 11.09 13.73
N GLU A 26 1.98 10.60 14.05
CA GLU A 26 3.26 11.06 13.42
C GLU A 26 3.41 10.65 11.95
N CYS A 27 2.40 9.99 11.39
CA CYS A 27 2.36 9.59 10.01
C CYS A 27 1.90 10.79 9.18
N GLY A 28 2.75 11.29 8.27
CA GLY A 28 2.35 12.30 7.28
C GLY A 28 1.24 11.80 6.35
N VAL A 29 1.17 12.35 5.14
CA VAL A 29 0.09 11.98 4.19
C VAL A 29 0.12 10.49 3.84
N ALA A 30 -1.05 9.85 3.80
CA ALA A 30 -1.25 8.44 3.50
C ALA A 30 -2.45 8.23 2.57
N LEU A 31 -2.40 7.14 1.81
CA LEU A 31 -3.57 6.58 1.13
C LEU A 31 -4.22 5.56 2.05
N HIS A 32 -5.50 5.74 2.32
CA HIS A 32 -6.30 4.90 3.19
C HIS A 32 -7.16 3.96 2.36
N LEU A 33 -7.08 2.65 2.65
CA LEU A 33 -7.81 1.60 1.95
C LEU A 33 -8.70 0.85 2.96
N PRO A 34 -9.91 1.36 3.25
CA PRO A 34 -10.81 0.74 4.22
C PRO A 34 -11.16 -0.70 3.85
N ILE A 35 -11.10 -1.58 4.85
CA ILE A 35 -11.41 -2.99 4.70
C ILE A 35 -12.90 -3.21 4.95
N LYS A 36 -13.52 -4.03 4.10
CA LYS A 36 -14.89 -4.56 4.25
C LYS A 36 -14.85 -6.08 4.41
N ASN A 37 -15.90 -6.66 4.99
CA ASN A 37 -16.09 -8.11 5.14
C ASN A 37 -14.94 -8.86 5.85
N TYR A 38 -14.00 -8.13 6.46
CA TYR A 38 -12.83 -8.66 7.14
C TYR A 38 -12.41 -7.65 8.21
N MET A 39 -11.83 -8.15 9.30
CA MET A 39 -11.33 -7.33 10.39
C MET A 39 -9.81 -7.46 10.47
N ALA A 40 -9.11 -6.33 10.32
CA ALA A 40 -7.68 -6.21 10.46
C ALA A 40 -7.22 -6.82 11.80
N GLY A 41 -6.24 -7.74 11.76
CA GLY A 41 -5.73 -8.40 12.96
C GLY A 41 -6.48 -9.66 13.37
N SER A 42 -7.60 -10.00 12.71
CA SER A 42 -8.36 -11.21 13.04
C SER A 42 -7.66 -12.49 12.58
N ALA A 43 -6.85 -12.43 11.51
CA ALA A 43 -6.09 -13.56 11.00
C ALA A 43 -4.73 -13.11 10.43
N PRO A 44 -3.60 -13.38 11.13
CA PRO A 44 -2.28 -12.90 10.71
C PRO A 44 -1.87 -13.30 9.28
N ALA A 45 -2.21 -14.52 8.86
CA ALA A 45 -1.90 -15.00 7.50
C ALA A 45 -2.70 -14.24 6.42
N THR A 46 -3.97 -13.95 6.69
CA THR A 46 -4.84 -13.19 5.77
C THR A 46 -4.44 -11.72 5.74
N ASP A 47 -4.14 -11.12 6.89
CA ASP A 47 -3.59 -9.77 6.99
C ASP A 47 -2.34 -9.60 6.11
N TYR A 48 -1.41 -10.55 6.22
CA TYR A 48 -0.19 -10.56 5.43
C TYR A 48 -0.47 -10.69 3.93
N ALA A 49 -1.31 -11.66 3.54
CA ALA A 49 -1.67 -11.86 2.13
C ALA A 49 -2.36 -10.63 1.54
N LEU A 50 -3.21 -9.94 2.31
CA LEU A 50 -3.86 -8.70 1.90
C LEU A 50 -2.84 -7.58 1.70
N MET A 51 -1.95 -7.35 2.66
CA MET A 51 -0.88 -6.35 2.55
C MET A 51 0.04 -6.63 1.35
N ILE A 52 0.43 -7.88 1.12
CA ILE A 52 1.25 -8.30 -0.03
C ILE A 52 0.53 -8.07 -1.35
N THR A 53 -0.76 -8.39 -1.41
CA THR A 53 -1.59 -8.15 -2.60
C THR A 53 -1.66 -6.66 -2.92
N VAL A 54 -1.90 -5.80 -1.92
CA VAL A 54 -1.89 -4.34 -2.08
C VAL A 54 -0.51 -3.84 -2.55
N ALA A 55 0.58 -4.35 -1.97
CA ALA A 55 1.94 -3.99 -2.37
C ALA A 55 2.26 -4.39 -3.81
N ASN A 56 1.89 -5.60 -4.23
CA ASN A 56 2.06 -6.07 -5.60
C ASN A 56 1.28 -5.19 -6.59
N HIS A 57 0.01 -4.90 -6.29
CA HIS A 57 -0.83 -4.06 -7.15
C HIS A 57 -0.28 -2.63 -7.27
N LEU A 58 0.24 -2.06 -6.18
CA LEU A 58 0.94 -0.77 -6.20
C LEU A 58 2.20 -0.81 -7.05
N ILE A 59 3.05 -1.84 -6.92
CA ILE A 59 4.26 -1.99 -7.74
C ILE A 59 3.90 -2.11 -9.22
N GLU A 60 2.88 -2.91 -9.57
CA GLU A 60 2.40 -3.05 -10.94
C GLU A 60 1.94 -1.69 -11.51
N PHE A 61 1.17 -0.94 -10.73
CA PHE A 61 0.76 0.42 -11.10
C PHE A 61 1.98 1.31 -11.38
N LEU A 62 2.93 1.35 -10.46
CA LEU A 62 4.13 2.20 -10.56
C LEU A 62 5.01 1.86 -11.77
N LEU A 63 5.14 0.57 -12.11
CA LEU A 63 5.99 0.11 -13.21
C LEU A 63 5.30 0.23 -14.58
N TYR A 64 3.98 -0.01 -14.66
CA TYR A 64 3.33 -0.27 -15.94
C TYR A 64 2.12 0.60 -16.24
N LYS A 65 1.40 1.10 -15.23
CA LYS A 65 0.11 1.78 -15.43
C LYS A 65 0.16 3.28 -15.18
N ARG A 66 1.16 3.76 -14.44
CA ARG A 66 1.31 5.17 -14.13
C ARG A 66 1.84 5.97 -15.32
N LEU A 67 1.13 7.04 -15.69
CA LEU A 67 1.47 7.93 -16.82
C LEU A 67 2.82 8.64 -16.62
N ASN A 68 3.01 9.26 -15.47
CA ASN A 68 4.29 9.86 -15.09
C ASN A 68 5.19 8.74 -14.57
N ARG A 69 6.03 8.19 -15.46
CA ARG A 69 7.03 7.19 -15.12
C ARG A 69 8.04 7.83 -14.17
N GLY A 70 7.79 7.66 -12.88
CA GLY A 70 8.72 7.97 -11.81
C GLY A 70 9.87 6.96 -11.82
N PRO A 71 10.39 6.59 -10.64
CA PRO A 71 11.46 5.61 -10.55
C PRO A 71 11.15 4.29 -11.26
N GLN A 72 12.17 3.65 -11.85
CA GLN A 72 11.99 2.53 -12.78
C GLN A 72 12.25 1.15 -12.18
N GLN A 73 12.75 1.06 -10.93
CA GLN A 73 13.06 -0.21 -10.28
C GLN A 73 12.40 -0.30 -8.90
N TRP A 74 11.09 -0.05 -8.86
CA TRP A 74 10.28 -0.28 -7.67
C TRP A 74 10.26 -1.76 -7.31
N ASP A 75 10.66 -2.08 -6.09
CA ASP A 75 10.50 -3.42 -5.53
C ASP A 75 10.37 -3.35 -4.01
N TYR A 76 9.97 -4.46 -3.39
CA TYR A 76 9.94 -4.56 -1.94
C TYR A 76 11.34 -4.87 -1.37
N ASN A 77 11.60 -4.42 -0.14
CA ASN A 77 12.83 -4.75 0.59
C ASN A 77 12.59 -5.99 1.50
N PRO A 78 13.12 -7.19 1.16
CA PRO A 78 12.85 -8.41 1.91
C PRO A 78 13.48 -8.42 3.30
N GLU A 79 14.65 -7.80 3.47
CA GLU A 79 15.37 -7.74 4.75
C GLU A 79 14.57 -6.91 5.77
N LYS A 80 14.02 -5.79 5.33
CA LYS A 80 13.13 -4.96 6.14
C LYS A 80 11.79 -5.64 6.39
N ALA A 81 11.30 -6.47 5.47
CA ALA A 81 10.01 -7.15 5.67
C ALA A 81 10.02 -8.09 6.90
N ALA A 82 11.14 -8.74 7.21
CA ALA A 82 11.23 -9.72 8.29
C ALA A 82 11.16 -9.11 9.71
N GLU A 83 11.81 -7.97 9.96
CA GLU A 83 11.77 -7.29 11.28
C GLU A 83 10.36 -6.79 11.66
N ILE A 84 9.58 -6.52 10.63
CA ILE A 84 8.36 -5.75 10.67
C ILE A 84 7.15 -6.61 11.12
N TYR A 85 7.12 -7.89 10.76
CA TYR A 85 6.04 -8.81 11.17
C TYR A 85 6.00 -9.07 12.67
N THR A 86 7.13 -8.96 13.35
CA THR A 86 7.23 -9.11 14.81
C THR A 86 6.51 -7.99 15.58
N VAL A 87 6.26 -6.84 14.93
CA VAL A 87 5.76 -5.60 15.58
C VAL A 87 4.37 -5.19 15.07
N CYS A 88 3.70 -6.07 14.30
CA CYS A 88 2.34 -5.86 13.76
C CYS A 88 1.24 -5.87 14.86
N GLY A 89 1.32 -4.94 15.79
CA GLY A 89 0.37 -4.72 16.87
C GLY A 89 0.51 -3.34 17.50
N ASP A 90 1.74 -2.90 17.74
CA ASP A 90 1.98 -1.78 18.68
C ASP A 90 2.69 -0.57 18.09
N ASN A 91 3.25 -0.63 16.86
CA ASN A 91 4.01 0.51 16.33
C ASN A 91 3.92 0.69 14.80
N VAL A 92 2.98 1.56 14.40
CA VAL A 92 2.76 2.00 13.00
C VAL A 92 4.04 2.57 12.35
N SER A 93 4.98 3.09 13.15
CA SER A 93 6.24 3.64 12.65
C SER A 93 7.21 2.57 12.09
N THR A 94 7.10 1.33 12.54
CA THR A 94 8.02 0.24 12.18
C THR A 94 7.34 -0.92 11.43
N SER A 95 6.04 -1.19 11.58
CA SER A 95 5.35 -2.32 10.91
C SER A 95 4.76 -1.99 9.50
N GLY A 96 4.70 -2.93 8.55
CA GLY A 96 4.37 -2.76 7.13
C GLY A 96 5.43 -3.21 6.09
N ILE A 97 4.99 -3.58 4.89
CA ILE A 97 5.85 -3.89 3.73
C ILE A 97 6.46 -2.60 3.21
N ILE A 98 7.79 -2.56 3.09
CA ILE A 98 8.52 -1.44 2.52
C ILE A 98 8.77 -1.70 1.03
N ILE A 99 8.35 -0.75 0.20
CA ILE A 99 8.61 -0.66 -1.23
C ILE A 99 9.58 0.51 -1.44
N GLU A 100 10.67 0.27 -2.15
CA GLU A 100 11.69 1.27 -2.47
C GLU A 100 12.06 1.22 -3.95
N ASP A 101 12.54 2.33 -4.49
CA ASP A 101 13.24 2.28 -5.77
C ASP A 101 14.68 1.81 -5.54
N ARG A 102 15.05 0.70 -6.18
CA ARG A 102 16.38 0.10 -6.03
C ARG A 102 17.52 1.01 -6.52
N ASN A 103 17.25 1.99 -7.38
CA ASN A 103 18.26 2.97 -7.78
C ASN A 103 18.59 4.00 -6.67
N TYR A 104 17.71 4.14 -5.66
CA TYR A 104 17.91 5.03 -4.53
C TYR A 104 17.67 4.29 -3.19
N PRO A 105 18.64 3.50 -2.70
CA PRO A 105 18.50 2.70 -1.47
C PRO A 105 18.22 3.53 -0.19
N SER A 106 18.70 4.78 -0.19
CA SER A 106 18.43 5.80 0.84
C SER A 106 17.20 6.66 0.55
N GLY A 107 16.58 6.50 -0.63
CA GLY A 107 15.47 7.30 -1.13
C GLY A 107 14.10 6.90 -0.58
N ALA A 108 13.07 7.46 -1.20
CA ALA A 108 11.70 7.41 -0.72
C ALA A 108 11.18 5.97 -0.64
N LYS A 109 10.53 5.68 0.50
CA LYS A 109 9.99 4.36 0.80
C LYS A 109 8.49 4.45 0.93
N LEU A 110 7.76 3.75 0.08
CA LEU A 110 6.34 3.53 0.30
C LEU A 110 6.20 2.41 1.32
N GLN A 111 5.32 2.57 2.28
CA GLN A 111 5.08 1.58 3.32
C GLN A 111 3.62 1.19 3.33
N VAL A 112 3.35 -0.08 3.04
CA VAL A 112 2.01 -0.69 3.11
C VAL A 112 1.87 -1.34 4.47
N PHE A 113 0.97 -0.85 5.32
CA PHE A 113 0.78 -1.37 6.67
C PHE A 113 -0.70 -1.56 6.99
N LEU A 114 -0.96 -2.40 7.98
CA LEU A 114 -2.30 -2.60 8.50
C LEU A 114 -2.53 -1.62 9.66
N ASP A 115 -3.49 -0.71 9.51
CA ASP A 115 -3.84 0.22 10.58
C ASP A 115 -4.97 -0.37 11.43
N LYS A 116 -4.64 -0.59 12.71
CA LYS A 116 -5.54 -1.14 13.75
C LYS A 116 -5.83 -0.10 14.84
N THR A 117 -5.46 1.15 14.65
CA THR A 117 -5.64 2.20 15.66
C THR A 117 -7.13 2.35 15.96
N PHE A 118 -7.52 2.46 17.24
CA PHE A 118 -8.90 2.48 17.75
C PHE A 118 -10.03 2.74 16.73
N GLY A 119 -10.73 1.68 16.33
CA GLY A 119 -11.89 1.72 15.43
C GLY A 119 -11.57 1.82 13.94
N VAL A 120 -10.29 1.84 13.56
CA VAL A 120 -9.81 1.81 12.19
C VAL A 120 -9.65 0.35 11.74
N ASN A 121 -10.10 0.08 10.52
CA ASN A 121 -10.05 -1.24 9.89
C ASN A 121 -9.62 -1.06 8.44
N GLU A 122 -8.33 -0.83 8.19
CA GLU A 122 -7.84 -0.49 6.86
C GLU A 122 -6.40 -0.98 6.61
N VAL A 123 -6.07 -1.11 5.33
CA VAL A 123 -4.67 -1.07 4.89
C VAL A 123 -4.35 0.37 4.56
N ALA A 124 -3.18 0.86 4.94
CA ALA A 124 -2.74 2.20 4.62
C ALA A 124 -1.39 2.17 3.90
N ILE A 125 -1.20 3.11 2.98
CA ILE A 125 0.03 3.28 2.22
C ILE A 125 0.57 4.67 2.51
N ARG A 126 1.70 4.75 3.20
CA ARG A 126 2.33 6.02 3.54
C ARG A 126 3.65 6.22 2.83
N TRP A 127 4.06 7.47 2.75
CA TRP A 127 5.39 7.84 2.28
C TRP A 127 6.35 8.01 3.47
N LYS A 128 7.34 7.13 3.56
CA LYS A 128 8.43 7.21 4.54
C LYS A 128 9.63 7.88 3.86
N GLY A 129 9.82 9.17 4.15
CA GLY A 129 10.77 10.04 3.46
C GLY A 129 10.20 10.48 2.12
N GLN A 130 9.61 11.69 2.07
CA GLN A 130 9.05 12.24 0.85
C GLN A 130 10.11 12.28 -0.26
N MET A 131 9.78 11.77 -1.43
CA MET A 131 10.58 12.05 -2.62
C MET A 131 10.24 13.48 -3.04
N VAL A 132 11.20 14.39 -2.92
CA VAL A 132 11.04 15.75 -3.44
C VAL A 132 10.75 15.64 -4.93
N GLY A 133 9.55 16.08 -5.36
CA GLY A 133 9.16 16.13 -6.77
C GLY A 133 8.10 15.12 -7.23
N ASP A 134 7.53 14.27 -6.36
CA ASP A 134 6.48 13.32 -6.79
C ASP A 134 5.28 13.22 -5.83
N GLU A 135 4.74 14.38 -5.44
CA GLU A 135 3.67 14.51 -4.44
C GLU A 135 2.32 13.91 -4.88
N ARG A 136 2.15 13.63 -6.17
CA ARG A 136 0.89 13.13 -6.73
C ARG A 136 0.81 11.60 -6.79
N LEU A 137 1.91 10.87 -6.54
CA LEU A 137 1.96 9.41 -6.70
C LEU A 137 0.80 8.67 -6.03
N LEU A 138 0.53 8.99 -4.76
CA LEU A 138 -0.53 8.32 -4.01
C LEU A 138 -1.94 8.74 -4.45
N ALA A 139 -2.11 9.98 -4.93
CA ALA A 139 -3.36 10.44 -5.53
C ALA A 139 -3.61 9.79 -6.90
N ASP A 140 -2.58 9.69 -7.75
CA ASP A 140 -2.67 8.97 -9.04
C ASP A 140 -3.06 7.50 -8.79
N TYR A 141 -2.49 6.89 -7.75
CA TYR A 141 -2.81 5.51 -7.37
C TYR A 141 -4.21 5.39 -6.78
N GLU A 142 -4.69 6.37 -6.01
CA GLU A 142 -6.07 6.42 -5.52
C GLU A 142 -7.08 6.33 -6.68
N GLU A 143 -6.92 7.20 -7.68
CA GLU A 143 -7.80 7.25 -8.85
C GLU A 143 -7.77 5.93 -9.62
N TYR A 144 -6.57 5.40 -9.87
CA TYR A 144 -6.39 4.11 -10.55
C TYR A 144 -7.04 2.96 -9.77
N LEU A 145 -6.78 2.87 -8.46
CA LEU A 145 -7.30 1.79 -7.62
C LEU A 145 -8.83 1.84 -7.51
N LYS A 146 -9.42 3.03 -7.43
CA LYS A 146 -10.88 3.20 -7.45
C LYS A 146 -11.49 2.67 -8.74
N SER A 147 -10.93 3.05 -9.90
CA SER A 147 -11.35 2.57 -11.21
C SER A 147 -11.19 1.04 -11.36
N TYR A 148 -10.05 0.50 -10.93
CA TYR A 148 -9.79 -0.94 -10.92
C TYR A 148 -10.82 -1.73 -10.11
N LEU A 149 -11.14 -1.23 -8.91
CA LEU A 149 -12.06 -1.91 -7.99
C LEU A 149 -13.53 -1.75 -8.38
N SER A 150 -13.93 -0.63 -9.00
CA SER A 150 -15.29 -0.45 -9.53
C SER A 150 -15.55 -1.29 -10.77
N GLY A 151 -14.49 -1.73 -11.47
CA GLY A 151 -14.59 -2.44 -12.74
C GLY A 151 -14.75 -1.52 -13.94
N ASP A 152 -14.52 -0.22 -13.78
CA ASP A 152 -14.54 0.78 -14.86
C ASP A 152 -13.22 0.79 -15.65
N THR A 153 -12.37 -0.21 -15.48
CA THR A 153 -11.10 -0.33 -16.20
C THR A 153 -11.34 -0.68 -17.66
N SER A 154 -11.61 0.33 -18.48
CA SER A 154 -11.46 0.26 -19.94
C SER A 154 -9.99 0.37 -20.36
N ALA A 155 -9.08 -0.29 -19.64
CA ALA A 155 -7.63 -0.25 -19.86
C ALA A 155 -7.01 -1.67 -19.87
N GLU A 156 -7.75 -2.61 -20.44
CA GLU A 156 -7.21 -3.85 -21.01
C GLU A 156 -7.01 -3.65 -22.54
N GLU A 157 -6.10 -2.75 -22.92
CA GLU A 157 -5.44 -2.78 -24.24
C GLU A 157 -3.94 -2.45 -24.06
#